data_AF-A0A1H1UYK6-F1
#
_entry.id   AF-A0A1H1UYK6-F1
#
_cell.length_a   1.000
_cell.length_b   1.000
_cell.length_c   1.000
_cell.angle_alpha   90.00
_cell.angle_beta   90.00
_cell.angle_gamma   90.00
#
_symmetry.space_group_name_H-M   'P 1'
#
loop_
_entity.id
_entity.type
_entity.pdbx_description
1 polymer ?
#
loop_
_entity_poly.entity_id
_entity_poly.type
_entity_poly.pdbx_seq_one_letter_code
_entity_poly.pdbx_strand_id
1 'polypeptide(L)'
;MIVKAIYFSVIFVFCSNFMFAQYGWTEAEVFLKNDEVLKGLASIPMMYGTVNLKKEQLKFKADKKSKKSKYKPEDIDSIIFTVTYKERIDGKRVEKTRIETYIPIYLNKKQSKMGFAEILVDGELKLVGRTIMVQSGGSWTPATGAPNSVPVYNPGYMGVHNQVMILRPGTTPEIFNHVSLTKSFRKRAMEYFSDCPALQTKIETKEFKKVDLQAIVRFYNANCN
;
A
#
# COMPACT_ATOMS: atom_id res chain seq x y z
N MET A 1 -56.92 13.40 28.45
CA MET A 1 -55.86 12.40 28.70
C MET A 1 -55.18 12.13 27.35
N ILE A 2 -54.06 12.81 27.10
CA ILE A 2 -53.37 12.82 25.79
C ILE A 2 -52.22 11.83 25.87
N VAL A 3 -52.30 10.73 25.12
CA VAL A 3 -51.23 9.74 25.02
C VAL A 3 -50.17 10.29 24.07
N LYS A 4 -49.00 10.66 24.62
CA LYS A 4 -47.81 11.01 23.82
C LYS A 4 -47.24 9.73 23.22
N ALA A 5 -47.35 9.57 21.90
CA ALA A 5 -46.65 8.54 21.17
C ALA A 5 -45.15 8.89 21.14
N ILE A 6 -44.34 8.07 21.81
CA ILE A 6 -42.88 8.15 21.79
C ILE A 6 -42.41 7.51 20.48
N TYR A 7 -41.96 8.34 19.53
CA TYR A 7 -41.29 7.86 18.32
C TYR A 7 -39.88 7.39 18.70
N PHE A 8 -39.69 6.07 18.73
CA PHE A 8 -38.37 5.45 18.86
C PHE A 8 -37.70 5.46 17.48
N SER A 9 -36.93 6.50 17.20
CA SER A 9 -36.11 6.58 15.99
C SER A 9 -34.97 5.57 16.08
N VAL A 10 -35.15 4.40 15.45
CA VAL A 10 -34.09 3.41 15.25
C VAL A 10 -33.07 4.02 14.29
N ILE A 11 -31.95 4.51 14.84
CA ILE A 11 -30.78 4.92 14.07
C ILE A 11 -30.17 3.65 13.47
N PHE A 12 -30.48 3.40 12.20
CA PHE A 12 -29.85 2.35 11.40
C PHE A 12 -28.40 2.78 11.14
N VAL A 13 -27.49 2.33 12.00
CA VAL A 13 -26.05 2.50 11.80
C VAL A 13 -25.67 1.73 10.53
N PHE A 14 -25.54 2.46 9.43
CA PHE A 14 -25.02 1.96 8.17
C PHE A 14 -23.53 1.65 8.38
N CYS A 15 -23.23 0.43 8.85
CA CYS A 15 -21.87 -0.10 8.84
C CYS A 15 -21.41 -0.22 7.39
N SER A 16 -20.76 0.83 6.90
CA SER A 16 -20.00 0.78 5.66
C SER A 16 -18.85 -0.20 5.87
N ASN A 17 -19.07 -1.44 5.45
CA ASN A 17 -18.02 -2.42 5.28
C ASN A 17 -17.10 -1.91 4.16
N PHE A 18 -16.12 -1.08 4.51
CA PHE A 18 -14.96 -0.82 3.66
C PHE A 18 -14.15 -2.12 3.59
N MET A 19 -14.63 -3.09 2.80
CA MET A 19 -13.81 -4.22 2.39
C MET A 19 -12.88 -3.73 1.29
N PHE A 20 -11.69 -3.33 1.71
CA PHE A 20 -10.60 -2.90 0.82
C PHE A 20 -10.19 -4.05 -0.11
N ALA A 21 -10.14 -3.79 -1.41
CA ALA A 21 -10.03 -4.81 -2.46
C ALA A 21 -8.84 -5.77 -2.27
N GLN A 22 -7.63 -5.28 -1.99
CA GLN A 22 -6.43 -6.12 -1.81
C GLN A 22 -6.47 -7.10 -0.61
N TYR A 23 -7.32 -6.84 0.40
CA TYR A 23 -7.54 -7.70 1.56
C TYR A 23 -8.77 -8.62 1.41
N GLY A 24 -9.51 -8.45 0.32
CA GLY A 24 -10.59 -9.31 -0.13
C GLY A 24 -10.13 -10.28 -1.23
N TRP A 25 -11.10 -11.01 -1.78
CA TRP A 25 -10.92 -11.77 -3.01
C TRP A 25 -11.19 -10.85 -4.20
N THR A 26 -10.15 -10.52 -4.95
CA THR A 26 -10.21 -9.59 -6.09
C THR A 26 -9.69 -10.27 -7.34
N GLU A 27 -10.26 -9.91 -8.50
CA GLU A 27 -9.79 -10.40 -9.79
C GLU A 27 -8.31 -10.04 -9.98
N ALA A 28 -7.52 -11.04 -10.35
CA ALA A 28 -6.09 -10.89 -10.49
C ALA A 28 -5.50 -11.82 -11.54
N GLU A 29 -4.43 -11.34 -12.16
CA GLU A 29 -3.47 -12.14 -12.90
C GLU A 29 -2.19 -12.25 -12.06
N VAL A 30 -1.77 -13.48 -11.76
CA VAL A 30 -0.58 -13.77 -10.96
C VAL A 30 0.47 -14.33 -11.91
N PHE A 31 1.55 -13.58 -12.09
CA PHE A 31 2.70 -13.97 -12.90
C PHE A 31 3.69 -14.67 -11.97
N LEU A 32 3.92 -15.95 -12.20
CA LEU A 32 4.90 -16.74 -11.47
C LEU A 32 6.27 -16.64 -12.14
N LYS A 33 7.34 -16.88 -11.37
CA LYS A 33 8.72 -16.82 -11.90
C LYS A 33 9.08 -17.93 -12.89
N ASN A 34 8.24 -18.95 -13.00
CA ASN A 34 8.35 -20.01 -13.99
C ASN A 34 7.56 -19.68 -15.28
N ASP A 35 7.22 -18.41 -15.49
CA ASP A 35 6.43 -17.89 -16.63
C ASP A 35 4.96 -18.35 -16.67
N GLU A 36 4.48 -19.08 -15.66
CA GLU A 36 3.08 -19.46 -15.55
C GLU A 36 2.22 -18.26 -15.11
N VAL A 37 1.06 -18.10 -15.74
CA VAL A 37 0.10 -17.03 -15.43
C VAL A 37 -1.19 -17.64 -14.89
N LEU A 38 -1.51 -17.35 -13.63
CA LEU A 38 -2.76 -17.77 -12.99
C LEU A 38 -3.79 -16.65 -13.09
N LYS A 39 -4.97 -16.95 -13.66
CA LYS A 39 -6.08 -16.01 -13.77
C LYS A 39 -7.22 -16.43 -12.83
N GLY A 40 -7.67 -15.52 -11.99
CA GLY A 40 -8.75 -15.82 -11.05
C GLY A 40 -8.89 -14.78 -9.95
N LEU A 41 -9.22 -15.23 -8.75
CA LEU A 41 -9.34 -14.40 -7.55
C LEU A 41 -8.12 -14.56 -6.66
N ALA A 42 -7.49 -13.45 -6.29
CA ALA A 42 -6.38 -13.43 -5.36
C ALA A 42 -6.66 -12.55 -4.14
N SER A 43 -5.90 -12.78 -3.07
CA SER A 43 -5.98 -12.02 -1.82
C SER A 43 -4.63 -12.01 -1.11
N ILE A 44 -4.13 -10.82 -0.74
CA ILE A 44 -2.92 -10.66 0.05
C ILE A 44 -3.35 -10.36 1.50
N PRO A 45 -3.06 -11.23 2.49
CA PRO A 45 -3.42 -10.95 3.87
C PRO A 45 -2.60 -9.78 4.43
N MET A 46 -3.25 -8.86 5.16
CA MET A 46 -2.52 -7.79 5.84
C MET A 46 -1.60 -8.36 6.92
N MET A 47 -0.37 -7.87 6.97
CA MET A 47 0.65 -8.29 7.92
C MET A 47 0.65 -7.41 9.18
N TYR A 48 0.95 -8.02 10.33
CA TYR A 48 1.17 -7.29 11.58
C TYR A 48 2.60 -6.74 11.61
N GLY A 49 2.75 -5.46 11.92
CA GLY A 49 4.03 -4.74 11.95
C GLY A 49 4.96 -5.18 13.08
N THR A 50 4.40 -5.58 14.22
CA THR A 50 5.15 -5.90 15.45
C THR A 50 5.15 -7.39 15.79
N VAL A 51 4.24 -8.18 15.23
CA VAL A 51 4.02 -9.58 15.60
C VAL A 51 4.27 -10.49 14.41
N ASN A 52 5.38 -11.22 14.48
CA ASN A 52 5.96 -11.99 13.37
C ASN A 52 5.38 -13.42 13.27
N LEU A 53 4.05 -13.58 13.32
CA LEU A 53 3.45 -14.91 13.48
C LEU A 53 3.23 -15.68 12.18
N LYS A 54 3.22 -15.03 11.01
CA LYS A 54 3.00 -15.73 9.71
C LYS A 54 3.88 -15.17 8.60
N LYS A 55 4.37 -16.05 7.73
CA LYS A 55 4.95 -15.64 6.43
C LYS A 55 3.80 -15.16 5.55
N GLU A 56 3.98 -14.00 4.92
CA GLU A 56 3.02 -13.47 3.96
C GLU A 56 2.91 -14.44 2.78
N GLN A 57 1.70 -14.76 2.35
CA GLN A 57 1.44 -15.67 1.23
C GLN A 57 0.23 -15.16 0.46
N LEU A 58 0.33 -15.14 -0.87
CA LEU A 58 -0.81 -14.90 -1.73
C LEU A 58 -1.78 -16.07 -1.60
N LYS A 59 -3.07 -15.80 -1.41
CA LYS A 59 -4.13 -16.79 -1.53
C LYS A 59 -4.74 -16.67 -2.92
N PHE A 60 -4.96 -17.78 -3.60
CA PHE A 60 -5.51 -17.79 -4.96
C PHE A 60 -6.65 -18.81 -5.10
N LYS A 61 -7.60 -18.52 -5.98
CA LYS A 61 -8.63 -19.45 -6.47
C LYS A 61 -8.90 -19.13 -7.94
N ALA A 62 -9.08 -20.14 -8.79
CA ALA A 62 -9.47 -19.91 -10.19
C ALA A 62 -10.85 -19.23 -10.30
N ASP A 63 -11.79 -19.60 -9.44
CA ASP A 63 -13.12 -19.03 -9.33
C ASP A 63 -13.61 -19.01 -7.86
N LYS A 64 -14.80 -18.47 -7.59
CA LYS A 64 -15.35 -18.34 -6.23
C LYS A 64 -15.46 -19.68 -5.48
N LYS A 65 -15.77 -20.77 -6.20
CA LYS A 65 -16.01 -22.12 -5.68
C LYS A 65 -14.75 -22.98 -5.64
N SER A 66 -13.70 -22.66 -6.41
CA SER A 66 -12.48 -23.48 -6.41
C SER A 66 -11.79 -23.52 -5.05
N LYS A 67 -11.02 -24.59 -4.83
CA LYS A 67 -10.16 -24.73 -3.67
C LYS A 67 -9.08 -23.64 -3.68
N LYS A 68 -8.77 -23.13 -2.50
CA LYS A 68 -7.72 -22.14 -2.29
C LYS A 68 -6.33 -22.78 -2.40
N SER A 69 -5.49 -22.26 -3.29
CA SER A 69 -4.04 -22.47 -3.28
C SER A 69 -3.33 -21.29 -2.59
N LYS A 70 -2.05 -21.48 -2.25
CA LYS A 70 -1.22 -20.44 -1.63
C LYS A 70 0.14 -20.41 -2.31
N TYR A 71 0.63 -19.20 -2.57
CA TYR A 71 1.91 -18.96 -3.21
C TYR A 71 2.76 -18.06 -2.31
N LYS A 72 4.05 -18.35 -2.21
CA LYS A 72 4.96 -17.52 -1.42
C LYS A 72 5.48 -16.37 -2.30
N PRO A 73 5.88 -15.23 -1.71
CA PRO A 73 6.46 -14.12 -2.48
C PRO A 73 7.67 -14.53 -3.33
N GLU A 74 8.44 -15.54 -2.88
CA GLU A 74 9.61 -16.02 -3.60
C GLU A 74 9.28 -16.66 -4.96
N ASP A 75 8.07 -17.20 -5.11
CA ASP A 75 7.61 -17.94 -6.29
C ASP A 75 6.90 -17.03 -7.33
N ILE A 76 6.59 -15.80 -6.93
CA ILE A 76 5.80 -14.84 -7.71
C ILE A 76 6.75 -13.81 -8.31
N ASP A 77 6.50 -13.42 -9.57
CA ASP A 77 7.12 -12.26 -10.19
C ASP A 77 6.30 -11.00 -9.91
N SER A 78 5.03 -11.01 -10.30
CA SER A 78 4.12 -9.87 -10.10
C SER A 78 2.66 -10.31 -9.99
N ILE A 79 1.83 -9.41 -9.46
CA ILE A 79 0.38 -9.62 -9.33
C ILE A 79 -0.31 -8.37 -9.84
N ILE A 80 -1.22 -8.52 -10.80
CA ILE A 80 -2.03 -7.43 -11.33
C ILE A 80 -3.44 -7.60 -10.81
N PHE A 81 -3.87 -6.73 -9.90
CA PHE A 81 -5.25 -6.69 -9.41
C PHE A 81 -6.10 -5.75 -10.26
N THR A 82 -7.28 -6.24 -10.62
CA THR A 82 -8.33 -5.44 -11.26
C THR A 82 -9.36 -5.06 -10.21
N VAL A 83 -9.32 -3.80 -9.76
CA VAL A 83 -10.17 -3.30 -8.68
C VAL A 83 -11.33 -2.51 -9.25
N THR A 84 -12.53 -3.07 -9.14
CA THR A 84 -13.78 -2.41 -9.52
C THR A 84 -14.38 -1.67 -8.33
N TYR A 85 -14.68 -0.38 -8.50
CA TYR A 85 -15.29 0.46 -7.48
C TYR A 85 -16.39 1.34 -8.08
N LYS A 86 -17.30 1.82 -7.23
CA LYS A 86 -18.40 2.70 -7.64
C LYS A 86 -18.13 4.11 -7.13
N GLU A 87 -18.03 5.05 -8.05
CA GLU A 87 -17.86 6.46 -7.76
C GLU A 87 -19.15 7.23 -8.04
N ARG A 88 -19.45 8.23 -7.22
CA ARG A 88 -20.62 9.07 -7.43
C ARG A 88 -20.22 10.32 -8.22
N ILE A 89 -20.70 10.42 -9.46
CA ILE A 89 -20.47 11.56 -10.34
C ILE A 89 -21.86 12.14 -10.65
N ASP A 90 -22.08 13.41 -10.31
CA ASP A 90 -23.35 14.11 -10.53
C ASP A 90 -24.58 13.35 -10.01
N GLY A 91 -24.46 12.79 -8.80
CA GLY A 91 -25.53 12.05 -8.15
C GLY A 91 -25.74 10.62 -8.65
N LYS A 92 -25.15 10.21 -9.79
CA LYS A 92 -25.22 8.85 -10.35
C LYS A 92 -24.04 7.99 -9.91
N ARG A 93 -24.28 6.69 -9.70
CA ARG A 93 -23.21 5.71 -9.42
C ARG A 93 -22.63 5.21 -10.74
N VAL A 94 -21.37 5.52 -10.98
CA VAL A 94 -20.60 5.07 -12.14
C VAL A 94 -19.61 4.00 -11.67
N GLU A 95 -19.58 2.87 -12.37
CA GLU A 95 -18.60 1.82 -12.11
C GLU A 95 -17.29 2.18 -12.81
N LYS A 96 -16.19 2.09 -12.06
CA LYS A 96 -14.84 2.36 -12.55
C LYS A 96 -13.94 1.21 -12.14
N THR A 97 -12.90 1.03 -12.94
CA THR A 97 -11.86 0.03 -12.69
C THR A 97 -10.53 0.74 -12.55
N ARG A 98 -9.72 0.30 -11.60
CA ARG A 98 -8.31 0.65 -11.50
C ARG A 98 -7.46 -0.61 -11.47
N ILE A 99 -6.26 -0.50 -12.00
CA ILE A 99 -5.27 -1.57 -11.98
C ILE A 99 -4.25 -1.27 -10.91
N GLU A 100 -3.96 -2.25 -10.06
CA GLU A 100 -2.93 -2.17 -9.03
C GLU A 100 -1.92 -3.29 -9.23
N THR A 101 -0.67 -2.95 -9.46
CA THR A 101 0.41 -3.93 -9.64
C THR A 101 1.17 -4.11 -8.34
N TYR A 102 1.30 -5.35 -7.87
CA TYR A 102 2.05 -5.72 -6.68
C TYR A 102 3.27 -6.56 -7.08
N ILE A 103 4.39 -6.31 -6.39
CA ILE A 103 5.63 -7.06 -6.55
C ILE A 103 6.13 -7.59 -5.20
N PRO A 104 6.87 -8.71 -5.20
CA PRO A 104 7.54 -9.17 -4.01
C PRO A 104 8.74 -8.27 -3.69
N ILE A 105 8.92 -7.94 -2.40
CA ILE A 105 10.01 -7.10 -1.89
C ILE A 105 10.61 -7.71 -0.63
N TYR A 106 11.89 -7.47 -0.39
CA TYR A 106 12.50 -7.77 0.91
C TYR A 106 12.03 -6.78 1.97
N LEU A 107 11.68 -7.28 3.15
CA LEU A 107 11.12 -6.48 4.25
C LEU A 107 12.14 -6.17 5.35
N ASN A 108 13.33 -6.74 5.27
CA ASN A 108 14.39 -6.56 6.24
C ASN A 108 15.75 -6.46 5.56
N LYS A 109 16.69 -5.74 6.21
CA LYS A 109 18.05 -5.55 5.71
C LYS A 109 18.80 -6.86 5.42
N LYS A 110 18.49 -7.93 6.17
CA LYS A 110 19.07 -9.27 6.00
C LYS A 110 18.51 -10.04 4.79
N GLN A 111 17.55 -9.47 4.05
CA GLN A 111 16.89 -10.10 2.89
C GLN A 111 16.35 -11.52 3.17
N SER A 112 16.00 -11.81 4.43
CA SER A 112 15.50 -13.13 4.83
C SER A 112 13.98 -13.20 4.90
N LYS A 113 13.30 -12.08 4.68
CA LYS A 113 11.83 -11.98 4.74
C LYS A 113 11.33 -11.21 3.53
N MET A 114 10.51 -11.86 2.71
CA MET A 114 9.80 -11.21 1.63
C MET A 114 8.33 -10.94 1.99
N GLY A 115 7.74 -10.01 1.25
CA GLY A 115 6.32 -9.67 1.28
C GLY A 115 5.92 -8.95 0.01
N PHE A 116 4.69 -8.43 -0.06
CA PHE A 116 4.22 -7.73 -1.25
C PHE A 116 4.09 -6.22 -1.00
N ALA A 117 4.33 -5.43 -2.05
CA ALA A 117 4.04 -4.00 -2.09
C ALA A 117 3.49 -3.60 -3.46
N GLU A 118 2.57 -2.66 -3.46
CA GLU A 118 1.99 -2.02 -4.65
C GLU A 118 3.03 -1.09 -5.29
N ILE A 119 3.10 -1.07 -6.62
CA ILE A 119 3.86 -0.07 -7.38
C ILE A 119 3.00 1.19 -7.52
N LEU A 120 3.45 2.28 -6.89
CA LEU A 120 2.83 3.60 -6.98
C LEU A 120 3.46 4.46 -8.08
N VAL A 121 4.75 4.25 -8.36
CA VAL A 121 5.49 4.79 -9.50
C VAL A 121 6.46 3.72 -9.96
N ASP A 122 6.38 3.38 -11.24
CA ASP A 122 7.30 2.44 -11.87
C ASP A 122 8.49 3.15 -12.53
N GLY A 123 9.56 2.40 -12.73
CA GLY A 123 10.85 2.84 -13.24
C GLY A 123 11.98 2.02 -12.61
N GLU A 124 13.22 2.42 -12.89
CA GLU A 124 14.38 1.81 -12.23
C GLU A 124 14.39 2.15 -10.73
N LEU A 125 14.12 3.41 -10.36
CA LEU A 125 13.70 3.75 -9.01
C LEU A 125 12.19 3.61 -8.87
N LYS A 126 11.73 2.69 -8.01
CA LYS A 126 10.31 2.48 -7.77
C LYS A 126 9.85 3.19 -6.50
N LEU A 127 8.65 3.76 -6.55
CA LEU A 127 7.90 4.12 -5.34
C LEU A 127 6.89 3.02 -5.08
N VAL A 128 6.98 2.38 -3.91
CA VAL A 128 6.10 1.26 -3.55
C VAL A 128 5.36 1.51 -2.25
N GLY A 129 4.14 0.99 -2.15
CA GLY A 129 3.24 1.17 -1.01
C GLY A 129 2.79 -0.17 -0.42
N ARG A 130 2.72 -0.24 0.91
CA ARG A 130 2.03 -1.32 1.60
C ARG A 130 1.36 -0.84 2.87
N THR A 131 0.38 -1.62 3.35
CA THR A 131 -0.28 -1.38 4.64
C THR A 131 -0.03 -2.54 5.59
N ILE A 132 0.40 -2.20 6.80
CA ILE A 132 0.57 -3.13 7.92
C ILE A 132 -0.38 -2.79 9.07
N MET A 133 -0.84 -3.78 9.82
CA MET A 133 -1.55 -3.58 11.08
C MET A 133 -0.54 -3.22 12.18
N VAL A 134 -0.85 -2.22 13.00
CA VAL A 134 -0.08 -1.94 14.22
C VAL A 134 -0.98 -2.08 15.44
N GLN A 135 -0.35 -2.43 16.56
CA GLN A 135 -1.06 -2.56 17.83
C GLN A 135 -1.13 -1.18 18.49
N SER A 136 -2.32 -0.80 18.93
CA SER A 136 -2.57 0.50 19.51
C SER A 136 -3.70 0.43 20.53
N GLY A 137 -3.40 0.83 21.77
CA GLY A 137 -4.39 0.82 22.86
C GLY A 137 -5.06 -0.55 23.09
N GLY A 138 -4.35 -1.65 22.86
CA GLY A 138 -4.91 -3.02 22.98
C GLY A 138 -5.71 -3.52 21.77
N SER A 139 -5.93 -2.69 20.75
CA SER A 139 -6.59 -3.06 19.49
C SER A 139 -5.61 -3.05 18.31
N TRP A 140 -5.91 -3.84 17.28
CA TRP A 140 -5.16 -3.82 16.03
C TRP A 140 -5.85 -2.85 15.07
N THR A 141 -5.15 -1.79 14.68
CA THR A 141 -5.66 -0.80 13.72
C THR A 141 -4.66 -0.58 12.59
N PRO A 142 -5.11 -0.13 11.39
CA PRO A 142 -4.19 0.42 10.40
C PRO A 142 -3.39 1.56 11.04
N ALA A 143 -2.07 1.60 10.84
CA ALA A 143 -1.16 2.50 11.58
C ALA A 143 -1.43 4.02 11.47
N THR A 144 -2.33 4.45 10.59
CA THR A 144 -2.76 5.83 10.51
C THR A 144 -3.68 6.17 11.69
N GLY A 145 -3.15 6.89 12.70
CA GLY A 145 -3.94 7.45 13.80
C GLY A 145 -3.97 6.63 15.10
N ALA A 146 -3.12 5.61 15.22
CA ALA A 146 -3.05 4.74 16.39
C ALA A 146 -2.18 5.35 17.52
N PRO A 147 -2.65 5.49 18.79
CA PRO A 147 -1.76 5.74 19.92
C PRO A 147 -0.56 4.77 19.96
N ASN A 148 0.66 5.30 20.11
CA ASN A 148 1.98 4.62 20.02
C ASN A 148 2.46 4.19 18.61
N SER A 149 1.76 4.55 17.54
CA SER A 149 2.30 4.37 16.17
C SER A 149 3.27 5.50 15.81
N VAL A 150 4.31 5.19 15.02
CA VAL A 150 5.17 6.22 14.42
C VAL A 150 4.31 7.08 13.51
N PRO A 151 4.26 8.41 13.68
CA PRO A 151 3.45 9.27 12.83
C PRO A 151 3.81 9.05 11.36
N VAL A 152 2.79 8.73 10.57
CA VAL A 152 2.92 8.54 9.12
C VAL A 152 2.27 9.72 8.42
N TYR A 153 2.94 10.23 7.39
CA TYR A 153 2.32 11.16 6.45
C TYR A 153 1.63 10.38 5.33
N ASN A 154 0.35 10.66 5.07
CA ASN A 154 -0.44 9.96 4.03
C ASN A 154 -1.13 10.97 3.09
N PRO A 155 -0.49 11.37 1.97
CA PRO A 155 -1.15 12.12 0.90
C PRO A 155 -2.13 11.21 0.13
N GLY A 156 -3.17 11.79 -0.46
CA GLY A 156 -4.27 11.02 -1.06
C GLY A 156 -3.86 9.96 -2.11
N TYR A 157 -2.77 10.19 -2.86
CA TYR A 157 -2.28 9.22 -3.84
C TYR A 157 -1.65 7.96 -3.23
N MET A 158 -1.23 7.99 -1.95
CA MET A 158 -0.69 6.82 -1.24
C MET A 158 -1.83 5.87 -0.79
N GLY A 159 -3.07 6.23 -1.09
CA GLY A 159 -4.26 5.46 -0.76
C GLY A 159 -4.30 5.20 0.75
N VAL A 160 -4.29 3.92 1.11
CA VAL A 160 -4.34 3.45 2.50
C VAL A 160 -2.98 2.96 3.00
N HIS A 161 -1.90 3.18 2.25
CA HIS A 161 -0.57 2.69 2.61
C HIS A 161 0.06 3.48 3.74
N ASN A 162 0.38 2.79 4.82
CA ASN A 162 1.10 3.36 5.96
C ASN A 162 2.62 3.12 5.91
N GLN A 163 3.10 2.37 4.93
CA GLN A 163 4.51 2.28 4.56
C GLN A 163 4.64 2.58 3.08
N VAL A 164 5.17 3.76 2.76
CA VAL A 164 5.55 4.12 1.40
C VAL A 164 7.05 4.26 1.35
N MET A 165 7.62 3.53 0.41
CA MET A 165 9.03 3.20 0.36
C MET A 165 9.60 3.49 -1.02
N ILE A 166 10.88 3.82 -1.05
CA ILE A 166 11.66 3.92 -2.28
C ILE A 166 12.48 2.63 -2.42
N LEU A 167 12.40 2.02 -3.60
CA LEU A 167 13.02 0.74 -3.93
C LEU A 167 13.96 0.92 -5.11
N ARG A 168 15.27 0.67 -4.89
CA ARG A 168 16.28 0.54 -5.95
C ARG A 168 16.42 -0.93 -6.37
N PRO A 169 16.86 -1.21 -7.61
CA PRO A 169 17.06 -2.59 -8.07
C PRO A 169 17.99 -3.37 -7.14
N GLY A 170 17.60 -4.60 -6.78
CA GLY A 170 18.43 -5.49 -5.94
C GLY A 170 18.63 -5.08 -4.47
N THR A 171 17.98 -4.00 -4.01
CA THR A 171 18.13 -3.51 -2.63
C THR A 171 16.88 -3.72 -1.79
N THR A 172 17.01 -3.49 -0.47
CA THR A 172 15.84 -3.45 0.42
C THR A 172 15.21 -2.06 0.38
N PRO A 173 13.88 -1.95 0.29
CA PRO A 173 13.18 -0.68 0.22
C PRO A 173 13.38 0.16 1.49
N GLU A 174 13.54 1.47 1.33
CA GLU A 174 13.63 2.42 2.43
C GLU A 174 12.30 3.14 2.64
N ILE A 175 11.80 3.20 3.88
CA ILE A 175 10.54 3.88 4.22
C ILE A 175 10.74 5.40 4.23
N PHE A 176 9.96 6.13 3.43
CA PHE A 176 10.10 7.58 3.29
C PHE A 176 8.94 8.39 3.89
N ASN A 177 7.76 7.80 4.06
CA ASN A 177 6.58 8.50 4.58
C ASN A 177 6.52 8.60 6.12
N HIS A 178 7.34 7.86 6.86
CA HIS A 178 7.44 7.96 8.31
C HIS A 178 8.08 9.29 8.73
N VAL A 179 7.60 9.85 9.84
CA VAL A 179 8.28 10.96 10.51
C VAL A 179 9.48 10.38 11.25
N SER A 180 10.68 10.79 10.85
CA SER A 180 11.90 10.42 11.56
C SER A 180 12.09 11.36 12.76
N LEU A 181 12.46 10.79 13.91
CA LEU A 181 12.77 11.52 15.13
C LEU A 181 14.13 12.26 15.04
N THR A 182 15.03 11.81 14.15
CA THR A 182 16.44 12.27 14.12
C THR A 182 16.79 13.10 12.90
N LYS A 183 16.05 12.97 11.80
CA LYS A 183 16.33 13.69 10.55
C LYS A 183 15.04 14.19 9.91
N SER A 184 15.06 15.45 9.46
CA SER A 184 13.98 15.99 8.63
C SER A 184 13.90 15.25 7.29
N PHE A 185 12.73 15.31 6.63
CA PHE A 185 12.56 14.77 5.29
C PHE A 185 13.65 15.26 4.33
N ARG A 186 13.89 16.59 4.31
CA ARG A 186 14.93 17.22 3.49
C ARG A 186 16.29 16.55 3.71
N LYS A 187 16.74 16.41 4.96
CA LYS A 187 18.05 15.81 5.25
C LYS A 187 18.15 14.37 4.77
N ARG A 188 17.13 13.54 5.02
CA ARG A 188 17.11 12.15 4.55
C ARG A 188 17.11 12.06 3.02
N ALA A 189 16.31 12.88 2.36
CA ALA A 189 16.21 12.90 0.91
C ALA A 189 17.52 13.38 0.26
N MET A 190 18.17 14.42 0.81
CA MET A 190 19.49 14.88 0.34
C MET A 190 20.55 13.78 0.45
N GLU A 191 20.58 13.02 1.55
CA GLU A 191 21.51 11.90 1.71
C GLU A 191 21.23 10.76 0.71
N TYR A 192 19.95 10.39 0.56
CA TYR A 192 19.52 9.28 -0.31
C TYR A 192 19.73 9.53 -1.80
N PHE A 193 19.50 10.77 -2.24
CA PHE A 193 19.63 11.21 -3.63
C PHE A 193 20.96 11.93 -3.88
N SER A 194 22.02 11.56 -3.16
CA SER A 194 23.35 12.15 -3.32
C SER A 194 23.97 11.90 -4.69
N ASP A 195 23.46 10.90 -5.40
CA ASP A 195 23.76 10.58 -6.80
C ASP A 195 23.06 11.49 -7.81
N CYS A 196 22.13 12.36 -7.40
CA CYS A 196 21.45 13.30 -8.30
C CYS A 196 21.42 14.76 -7.80
N PRO A 197 22.44 15.56 -8.11
CA PRO A 197 22.52 16.97 -7.71
C PRO A 197 21.32 17.81 -8.14
N ALA A 198 20.77 17.57 -9.35
CA ALA A 198 19.61 18.30 -9.85
C ALA A 198 18.35 18.08 -8.98
N LEU A 199 18.12 16.84 -8.53
CA LEU A 199 17.02 16.53 -7.62
C LEU A 199 17.26 17.10 -6.23
N GLN A 200 18.50 17.01 -5.73
CA GLN A 200 18.89 17.62 -4.47
C GLN A 200 18.59 19.12 -4.45
N THR A 201 18.91 19.87 -5.51
CA THR A 201 18.59 21.30 -5.62
C THR A 201 17.08 21.55 -5.45
N LYS A 202 16.22 20.77 -6.12
CA LYS A 202 14.76 20.92 -6.01
C LYS A 202 14.22 20.62 -4.61
N ILE A 203 14.83 19.67 -3.91
CA ILE A 203 14.50 19.37 -2.50
C ILE A 203 14.98 20.51 -1.59
N GLU A 204 16.19 21.00 -1.84
CA GLU A 204 16.85 22.05 -1.06
C GLU A 204 16.09 23.38 -1.13
N THR A 205 15.57 23.74 -2.31
CA THR A 205 14.75 24.94 -2.55
C THR A 205 13.28 24.76 -2.14
N LYS A 206 12.90 23.58 -1.63
CA LYS A 206 11.51 23.20 -1.27
C LYS A 206 10.54 23.20 -2.46
N GLU A 207 11.04 23.12 -3.69
CA GLU A 207 10.21 22.85 -4.87
C GLU A 207 9.59 21.45 -4.73
N PHE A 208 10.38 20.48 -4.27
CA PHE A 208 9.88 19.16 -3.87
C PHE A 208 9.83 19.00 -2.36
N LYS A 209 8.67 18.62 -1.85
CA LYS A 209 8.39 18.39 -0.44
C LYS A 209 8.03 16.93 -0.20
N LYS A 210 7.85 16.57 1.07
CA LYS A 210 7.41 15.23 1.49
C LYS A 210 6.10 14.79 0.82
N VAL A 211 5.26 15.75 0.44
CA VAL A 211 3.98 15.51 -0.23
C VAL A 211 4.13 15.11 -1.69
N ASP A 212 5.32 15.29 -2.26
CA ASP A 212 5.59 15.16 -3.69
C ASP A 212 6.38 13.88 -4.01
N LEU A 213 6.33 12.83 -3.17
CA LEU A 213 7.17 11.63 -3.37
C LEU A 213 7.00 11.00 -4.76
N GLN A 214 5.78 11.00 -5.33
CA GLN A 214 5.58 10.53 -6.71
C GLN A 214 6.34 11.40 -7.72
N ALA A 215 6.25 12.72 -7.60
CA ALA A 215 6.93 13.64 -8.49
C ALA A 215 8.45 13.55 -8.34
N ILE A 216 8.95 13.37 -7.12
CA ILE A 216 10.36 13.15 -6.81
C ILE A 216 10.88 11.90 -7.51
N VAL A 217 10.20 10.75 -7.37
CA VAL A 217 10.63 9.50 -8.00
C VAL A 217 10.53 9.58 -9.52
N ARG A 218 9.46 10.19 -10.07
CA ARG A 218 9.34 10.43 -11.51
C ARG A 218 10.45 11.34 -12.04
N PHE A 219 10.79 12.40 -11.33
CA PHE A 219 11.89 13.30 -11.69
C PHE A 219 13.21 12.54 -11.70
N TYR A 220 13.47 11.73 -10.66
CA TYR A 220 14.69 10.92 -10.59
C TYR A 220 14.81 10.00 -11.81
N ASN A 221 13.77 9.21 -12.09
CA ASN A 221 13.76 8.28 -13.22
C ASN A 221 13.93 8.96 -14.58
N ALA A 222 13.59 10.24 -14.71
CA ALA A 222 13.68 10.98 -15.96
C ALA A 222 14.97 11.80 -16.14
N ASN A 223 15.70 12.10 -15.06
CA ASN A 223 16.80 13.07 -15.09
C ASN A 223 18.10 12.61 -14.39
N CYS A 224 18.06 11.49 -13.66
CA CYS A 224 19.16 11.07 -12.80
C CYS A 224 19.66 9.64 -13.10
N ASN A 225 18.85 8.84 -13.81
CA ASN A 225 19.21 7.52 -14.30
C ASN A 225 19.56 7.57 -15.77
#